data_AF-A0A0Q8RX53-F1
#
_entry.id   AF-A0A0Q8RX53-F1
#
_cell.length_a   1.000
_cell.length_b   1.000
_cell.length_c   1.000
_cell.angle_alpha   90.00
_cell.angle_beta   90.00
_cell.angle_gamma   90.00
#
_symmetry.space_group_name_H-M   'P 1'
#
loop_
_entity.id
_entity.type
_entity.pdbx_description
1 polymer ?
#
loop_
_entity_poly.entity_id
_entity_poly.type
_entity_poly.pdbx_seq_one_letter_code
_entity_poly.pdbx_strand_id
1 'polypeptide(L)'
;MTIFDYLVIFVLIASIVISTMRGLIKEVLSLAGWIVAFVVANAYGPWLADMLPEALPGAVVRLIVAFIALFVGVLILMALLTMAINALIEAGGLSFADRGLGALFGFGRGIVIVLVGVILCGMTTMPKQEFWKNALLSPMAESGVRTVKPFLPAAMAEHVHF
;
A
#
# COMPACT_ATOMS: atom_id res chain seq x y z
N MET A 1 -13.65 -2.44 25.68
CA MET A 1 -12.53 -2.11 24.76
C MET A 1 -11.42 -3.09 25.04
N THR A 2 -11.21 -4.04 24.14
CA THR A 2 -10.15 -5.06 24.25
C THR A 2 -8.88 -4.58 23.54
N ILE A 3 -7.80 -5.38 23.62
CA ILE A 3 -6.56 -5.07 22.90
C ILE A 3 -6.76 -4.98 21.38
N PHE A 4 -7.73 -5.72 20.83
CA PHE A 4 -8.11 -5.64 19.42
C PHE A 4 -8.61 -4.23 19.07
N ASP A 5 -9.49 -3.66 19.89
CA ASP A 5 -10.03 -2.32 19.67
C ASP A 5 -8.91 -1.27 19.66
N TYR A 6 -7.97 -1.37 20.61
CA TYR A 6 -6.82 -0.45 20.67
C TYR A 6 -5.91 -0.58 19.44
N LEU A 7 -5.67 -1.79 18.93
CA LEU A 7 -4.87 -2.00 17.73
C LEU A 7 -5.54 -1.43 16.49
N VAL A 8 -6.85 -1.65 16.32
CA VAL A 8 -7.61 -1.10 15.18
C VAL A 8 -7.59 0.42 15.21
N ILE A 9 -7.89 1.02 16.37
CA ILE A 9 -7.86 2.48 16.55
C ILE A 9 -6.47 3.04 16.29
N PHE A 10 -5.42 2.38 16.81
CA PHE A 10 -4.04 2.79 16.60
C PHE A 10 -3.67 2.80 15.10
N VAL A 11 -4.00 1.73 14.36
CA VAL A 11 -3.74 1.64 12.92
C VAL A 11 -4.50 2.73 12.16
N LEU A 12 -5.77 2.96 12.47
CA LEU A 12 -6.57 3.99 11.81
C LEU A 12 -6.01 5.39 12.08
N ILE A 13 -5.73 5.73 13.33
CA ILE A 13 -5.17 7.03 13.71
C ILE A 13 -3.80 7.22 13.07
N ALA A 14 -2.91 6.24 13.16
CA ALA A 14 -1.59 6.31 12.58
C ALA A 14 -1.67 6.52 11.06
N SER A 15 -2.54 5.78 10.37
CA SER A 15 -2.75 5.92 8.93
C SER A 15 -3.26 7.32 8.57
N ILE A 16 -4.29 7.82 9.26
CA ILE A 16 -4.82 9.17 9.04
C ILE A 16 -3.73 10.22 9.27
N VAL A 17 -3.00 10.16 10.39
CA VAL A 17 -1.98 11.16 10.74
C VAL A 17 -0.86 11.16 9.70
N ILE A 18 -0.33 9.99 9.34
CA ILE A 18 0.75 9.88 8.35
C ILE A 18 0.29 10.42 6.99
N SER A 19 -0.91 10.07 6.54
CA SER A 19 -1.46 10.53 5.27
C SER A 19 -1.80 12.03 5.28
N THR A 20 -2.25 12.57 6.41
CA THR A 20 -2.49 14.01 6.58
C THR A 20 -1.18 14.80 6.54
N MET A 21 -0.11 14.28 7.14
CA MET A 21 1.21 14.91 7.11
C MET A 21 1.83 14.88 5.72
N ARG A 22 1.62 13.78 4.97
CA ARG A 22 2.13 13.64 3.60
C ARG A 22 1.30 14.40 2.56
N GLY A 23 -0.02 14.41 2.70
CA GLY A 23 -0.94 14.92 1.69
C GLY A 23 -1.36 13.85 0.69
N LEU A 24 -2.57 13.97 0.12
CA LEU A 24 -3.12 13.02 -0.85
C LEU A 24 -2.20 12.87 -2.06
N ILE A 25 -1.73 13.99 -2.59
CA ILE A 25 -1.03 14.01 -3.87
C ILE A 25 0.29 13.24 -3.77
N LYS A 26 1.03 13.40 -2.67
CA LYS A 26 2.24 12.60 -2.41
C LYS A 26 1.96 11.11 -2.32
N GLU A 27 0.83 10.71 -1.71
CA GLU A 27 0.48 9.30 -1.60
C GLU A 27 0.08 8.70 -2.94
N VAL A 28 -0.76 9.39 -3.71
CA VAL A 28 -1.18 8.94 -5.05
C VAL A 28 0.00 8.86 -6.01
N LEU A 29 0.85 9.89 -6.07
CA LEU A 29 2.04 9.86 -6.93
C LEU A 29 3.06 8.82 -6.49
N SER A 30 3.20 8.58 -5.18
CA SER A 30 4.06 7.50 -4.69
C SER A 30 3.56 6.15 -5.20
N LEU A 31 2.27 5.84 -5.07
CA LEU A 31 1.70 4.58 -5.54
C LEU A 31 1.78 4.46 -7.07
N ALA A 32 1.44 5.53 -7.80
CA ALA A 32 1.57 5.57 -9.24
C ALA A 32 3.02 5.36 -9.67
N GLY A 33 3.99 5.93 -8.94
CA GLY A 33 5.42 5.77 -9.21
C GLY A 33 5.88 4.32 -9.13
N TRP A 34 5.41 3.55 -8.14
CA TRP A 34 5.70 2.11 -8.07
C TRP A 34 5.12 1.33 -9.26
N ILE A 35 3.89 1.63 -9.66
CA ILE A 35 3.24 0.97 -10.80
C ILE A 35 3.98 1.31 -12.10
N VAL A 36 4.24 2.59 -12.35
CA VAL A 36 4.95 3.06 -13.55
C VAL A 36 6.36 2.50 -13.60
N ALA A 37 7.09 2.50 -12.47
CA ALA A 37 8.42 1.90 -12.40
C ALA A 37 8.40 0.42 -12.75
N PHE A 38 7.44 -0.34 -12.21
CA PHE A 38 7.30 -1.76 -12.52
C PHE A 38 6.98 -2.00 -14.00
N VAL A 39 6.02 -1.26 -14.57
CA VAL A 39 5.62 -1.38 -15.98
C VAL A 39 6.79 -1.05 -16.91
N VAL A 40 7.50 0.06 -16.65
CA VAL A 40 8.64 0.49 -17.46
C VAL A 40 9.79 -0.50 -17.34
N ALA A 41 10.14 -0.93 -16.12
CA ALA A 41 11.21 -1.91 -15.92
C ALA A 41 10.89 -3.26 -16.59
N ASN A 42 9.62 -3.68 -16.59
CA ASN A 42 9.20 -4.91 -17.26
C ASN A 42 9.24 -4.77 -18.79
N ALA A 43 8.73 -3.66 -19.33
CA ALA A 43 8.64 -3.43 -20.78
C ALA A 43 10.01 -3.18 -21.42
N TYR A 44 10.88 -2.42 -20.76
CA TYR A 44 12.18 -1.99 -21.32
C TYR A 44 13.38 -2.72 -20.72
N GLY A 45 13.18 -3.57 -19.71
CA GLY A 45 14.22 -4.38 -19.07
C GLY A 45 15.04 -5.22 -20.05
N PRO A 46 14.41 -6.00 -20.95
CA PRO A 46 15.14 -6.79 -21.94
C PRO A 46 16.00 -5.92 -22.87
N TRP A 47 15.45 -4.81 -23.36
CA TRP A 47 16.17 -3.90 -24.26
C TRP A 47 17.40 -3.29 -23.59
N LEU A 48 17.28 -2.85 -22.33
CA LEU A 48 18.43 -2.33 -21.58
C LEU A 48 19.43 -3.45 -21.24
N ALA A 49 18.97 -4.67 -21.01
CA ALA A 49 19.82 -5.82 -20.71
C ALA A 49 20.76 -6.18 -21.87
N ASP A 50 20.28 -6.03 -23.11
CA ASP A 50 21.09 -6.26 -24.32
C ASP A 50 22.18 -5.20 -24.51
N MET A 51 21.99 -4.00 -23.96
CA MET A 51 22.98 -2.92 -23.98
C MET A 51 24.03 -3.04 -22.86
N LEU A 52 23.81 -3.91 -21.88
CA LEU A 52 24.73 -4.06 -20.75
C LEU A 52 26.01 -4.80 -21.16
N PRO A 53 27.17 -4.46 -20.56
CA PRO A 53 28.45 -5.07 -20.90
C PRO A 53 28.46 -6.59 -20.72
N GLU A 54 29.21 -7.29 -21.56
CA GLU A 54 29.35 -8.73 -21.46
C GLU A 54 30.04 -9.21 -20.18
N ALA A 55 30.72 -8.30 -19.47
CA ALA A 55 31.31 -8.55 -18.16
C ALA A 55 30.28 -9.02 -17.11
N LEU A 56 28.99 -8.73 -17.30
CA LEU A 56 27.93 -9.29 -16.46
C LEU A 56 27.66 -10.76 -16.85
N PRO A 57 27.77 -11.70 -15.88
CA PRO A 57 27.69 -13.12 -16.17
C PRO A 57 26.27 -13.57 -16.46
N GLY A 58 26.02 -13.98 -17.70
CA GLY A 58 24.76 -14.59 -18.12
C GLY A 58 23.61 -13.60 -18.36
N ALA A 59 22.70 -13.98 -19.25
CA ALA A 59 21.56 -13.17 -19.67
C ALA A 59 20.61 -12.83 -18.52
N VAL A 60 20.42 -13.76 -17.57
CA VAL A 60 19.53 -13.57 -16.42
C VAL A 60 20.03 -12.47 -15.50
N VAL A 61 21.33 -12.43 -15.19
CA VAL A 61 21.90 -11.38 -14.33
C VAL A 61 21.80 -10.02 -15.00
N ARG A 62 22.09 -9.93 -16.30
CA ARG A 62 21.92 -8.68 -17.06
C ARG A 62 20.48 -8.19 -17.03
N LEU A 63 19.50 -9.09 -17.22
CA LEU A 63 18.08 -8.75 -17.13
C LEU A 63 17.69 -8.22 -15.75
N ILE A 64 18.16 -8.87 -14.67
CA ILE A 64 17.89 -8.43 -13.30
C ILE A 64 18.50 -7.04 -13.06
N VAL A 65 19.75 -6.82 -13.47
CA VAL A 65 20.43 -5.53 -13.30
C VAL A 65 19.72 -4.43 -14.09
N ALA A 66 19.36 -4.69 -15.35
CA ALA A 66 18.62 -3.75 -16.19
C ALA A 66 17.24 -3.42 -15.61
N PHE A 67 16.51 -4.42 -15.12
CA PHE A 67 15.23 -4.22 -14.46
C PHE A 67 15.37 -3.32 -13.23
N ILE A 68 16.33 -3.61 -12.33
CA ILE A 68 16.56 -2.82 -11.13
C ILE A 68 16.97 -1.38 -11.50
N ALA A 69 17.85 -1.22 -12.48
CA ALA A 69 18.31 0.10 -12.93
C ALA A 69 17.15 0.95 -13.46
N LEU A 70 16.29 0.40 -14.33
CA LEU A 70 15.11 1.09 -14.82
C LEU A 70 14.10 1.38 -13.70
N PHE A 71 13.85 0.40 -12.84
CA PHE A 71 12.91 0.53 -11.75
C PHE A 71 13.29 1.68 -10.82
N VAL A 72 14.54 1.69 -10.36
CA VAL A 72 15.07 2.76 -9.49
C VAL A 72 15.13 4.08 -10.24
N GLY A 73 15.57 4.09 -11.50
CA GLY A 73 15.61 5.30 -12.33
C GLY A 73 14.24 5.97 -12.44
N VAL A 74 13.19 5.20 -12.73
CA VAL A 74 11.82 5.70 -12.81
C VAL A 74 11.31 6.19 -11.45
N LEU A 75 11.61 5.49 -10.35
CA LEU A 75 11.25 5.96 -9.01
C LEU A 75 11.90 7.30 -8.67
N ILE A 76 13.16 7.51 -9.05
CA ILE A 76 13.85 8.78 -8.87
C ILE A 76 13.16 9.87 -9.70
N LEU A 77 12.87 9.62 -10.97
CA LEU A 77 12.17 10.57 -11.83
C LEU A 77 10.77 10.92 -11.28
N MET A 78 10.03 9.93 -10.81
CA MET A 78 8.71 10.14 -10.17
C MET A 78 8.83 10.91 -8.85
N ALA A 79 9.89 10.71 -8.08
CA ALA A 79 10.14 11.51 -6.88
C ALA A 79 10.43 12.99 -7.23
N LEU A 80 11.22 13.26 -8.27
CA LEU A 80 11.45 14.61 -8.78
C LEU A 80 10.15 15.27 -9.25
N LEU A 81 9.34 14.54 -10.03
CA LEU A 81 8.02 14.99 -10.48
C LEU A 81 7.10 15.32 -9.30
N THR A 82 7.09 14.45 -8.29
CA THR A 82 6.31 14.64 -7.07
C THR A 82 6.75 15.90 -6.34
N MET A 83 8.06 16.15 -6.21
CA MET A 83 8.57 17.39 -5.60
C MET A 83 8.11 18.63 -6.37
N ALA A 84 8.19 18.61 -7.70
CA ALA A 84 7.72 19.72 -8.53
C ALA A 84 6.22 19.98 -8.30
N ILE A 85 5.38 18.94 -8.40
CA ILE A 85 3.92 19.08 -8.21
C ILE A 85 3.58 19.61 -6.81
N ASN A 86 4.28 19.13 -5.77
CA ASN A 86 4.07 19.64 -4.41
C ASN A 86 4.40 21.13 -4.29
N ALA A 87 5.48 21.59 -4.93
CA ALA A 87 5.81 23.00 -4.93
C ALA A 87 4.70 23.85 -5.59
N LEU A 88 4.05 23.35 -6.64
CA LEU A 88 2.89 24.03 -7.25
C LEU A 88 1.69 24.10 -6.29
N ILE A 89 1.40 23.03 -5.54
CA ILE A 89 0.30 22.98 -4.58
C ILE A 89 0.52 23.94 -3.42
N GLU A 90 1.76 23.98 -2.91
CA GLU A 90 2.17 24.91 -1.87
C GLU A 90 2.07 26.36 -2.35
N ALA A 91 2.55 26.66 -3.57
CA ALA A 91 2.43 27.98 -4.18
C ALA A 91 0.96 28.40 -4.42
N GLY A 92 0.09 27.44 -4.76
CA GLY A 92 -1.34 27.68 -4.95
C GLY A 92 -2.15 27.78 -3.66
N GLY A 93 -1.54 27.62 -2.47
CA GLY A 93 -2.24 27.67 -1.19
C GLY A 93 -3.18 26.49 -0.93
N LEU A 94 -3.14 25.46 -1.78
CA LEU A 94 -4.03 24.29 -1.73
C LEU A 94 -3.58 23.22 -0.73
N SER A 95 -2.51 23.47 0.04
CA SER A 95 -1.94 22.50 0.98
C SER A 95 -2.94 22.01 2.04
N PHE A 96 -3.83 22.88 2.54
CA PHE A 96 -4.87 22.46 3.49
C PHE A 96 -5.86 21.46 2.86
N ALA A 97 -6.27 21.70 1.62
CA ALA A 97 -7.17 20.79 0.91
C ALA A 97 -6.47 19.45 0.62
N ASP A 98 -5.22 19.48 0.17
CA ASP A 98 -4.41 18.27 -0.08
C ASP A 98 -4.21 17.43 1.19
N ARG A 99 -3.93 18.07 2.34
CA ARG A 99 -3.80 17.37 3.64
C ARG A 99 -5.14 16.82 4.13
N GLY A 100 -6.23 17.57 3.96
CA GLY A 100 -7.58 17.11 4.32
C GLY A 100 -8.04 15.90 3.50
N LEU A 101 -7.78 15.92 2.19
CA LEU A 101 -8.00 14.75 1.34
C LEU A 101 -7.06 13.59 1.69
N GLY A 102 -5.82 13.90 2.10
CA GLY A 102 -4.88 12.92 2.65
C GLY A 102 -5.43 12.21 3.88
N ALA A 103 -6.13 12.91 4.78
CA ALA A 103 -6.79 12.29 5.93
C ALA A 103 -7.85 11.25 5.52
N LEU A 104 -8.68 11.58 4.52
CA LEU A 104 -9.69 10.66 4.00
C LEU A 104 -9.06 9.44 3.32
N PHE A 105 -8.00 9.65 2.53
CA PHE A 105 -7.26 8.55 1.92
C PHE A 105 -6.60 7.67 2.99
N GLY A 106 -5.97 8.29 3.99
CA GLY A 106 -5.37 7.59 5.13
C GLY A 106 -6.37 6.77 5.92
N PHE A 107 -7.60 7.27 6.07
CA PHE A 107 -8.69 6.51 6.68
C PHE A 107 -9.05 5.28 5.85
N GLY A 108 -9.27 5.45 4.53
CA GLY A 108 -9.55 4.34 3.62
C GLY A 108 -8.44 3.29 3.61
N ARG A 109 -7.18 3.72 3.52
CA ARG A 109 -5.99 2.87 3.65
C ARG A 109 -5.94 2.15 4.99
N GLY A 110 -6.23 2.86 6.08
CA GLY A 110 -6.27 2.28 7.43
C GLY A 110 -7.31 1.17 7.53
N ILE A 111 -8.50 1.37 6.94
CA ILE A 111 -9.54 0.32 6.84
C ILE A 111 -8.99 -0.89 6.08
N VAL A 112 -8.36 -0.69 4.92
CA VAL A 112 -7.77 -1.80 4.14
C VAL A 112 -6.74 -2.57 4.97
N ILE A 113 -5.84 -1.88 5.68
CA ILE A 113 -4.84 -2.53 6.54
C ILE A 113 -5.51 -3.35 7.65
N VAL A 114 -6.54 -2.80 8.30
CA VAL A 114 -7.32 -3.51 9.33
C VAL A 114 -8.00 -4.74 8.74
N LEU A 115 -8.65 -4.62 7.58
CA LEU A 115 -9.32 -5.75 6.92
C LEU A 115 -8.34 -6.87 6.56
N VAL A 116 -7.17 -6.53 6.02
CA VAL A 116 -6.11 -7.50 5.74
C VAL A 116 -5.65 -8.20 7.02
N GLY A 117 -5.41 -7.45 8.11
CA GLY A 117 -5.07 -8.02 9.41
C GLY A 117 -6.15 -8.96 9.94
N VAL A 118 -7.42 -8.59 9.77
CA VAL A 118 -8.57 -9.38 10.22
C VAL A 118 -8.75 -10.65 9.40
N ILE A 119 -8.53 -10.60 8.09
CA ILE A 119 -8.49 -11.79 7.21
C ILE A 119 -7.40 -12.74 7.69
N LEU A 120 -6.18 -12.24 7.91
CA LEU A 120 -5.05 -13.05 8.37
C LEU A 120 -5.33 -13.68 9.74
N CYS A 121 -5.88 -12.93 10.68
CA CYS A 121 -6.30 -13.45 11.99
C CYS A 121 -7.44 -14.46 11.87
N GLY A 122 -8.40 -14.23 10.96
CA GLY A 122 -9.51 -15.14 10.65
C GLY A 122 -9.08 -16.48 10.07
N MET A 123 -7.87 -16.56 9.52
CA MET A 123 -7.24 -17.83 9.11
C MET A 123 -6.60 -18.61 10.28
N THR A 124 -6.71 -18.10 11.51
CA THR A 124 -6.13 -18.69 12.72
C THR A 124 -7.21 -18.94 13.79
N THR A 125 -6.81 -19.42 14.96
CA THR A 125 -7.71 -19.61 16.11
C THR A 125 -7.94 -18.32 16.93
N MET A 126 -7.32 -17.19 16.55
CA MET A 126 -7.46 -15.91 17.25
C MET A 126 -8.92 -15.42 17.43
N PRO A 127 -9.83 -15.56 16.45
CA PRO A 127 -11.21 -15.11 16.59
C PRO A 127 -11.98 -15.78 17.73
N LYS A 128 -11.51 -16.95 18.20
CA LYS A 128 -12.15 -17.69 19.31
C LYS A 128 -11.78 -17.15 20.69
N GLN A 129 -10.73 -16.33 20.79
CA GLN A 129 -10.22 -15.82 22.07
C GLN A 129 -11.07 -14.66 22.62
N GLU A 130 -11.08 -14.49 23.95
CA GLU A 130 -11.88 -13.46 24.62
C GLU A 130 -11.55 -12.03 24.18
N PHE A 131 -10.28 -11.76 23.86
CA PHE A 131 -9.86 -10.44 23.40
C PHE A 131 -10.51 -10.04 22.06
N TRP A 132 -10.93 -11.03 21.25
CA TRP A 132 -11.58 -10.82 19.97
C TRP A 132 -13.10 -10.81 20.10
N LYS A 133 -13.66 -11.79 20.83
CA LYS A 133 -15.12 -11.91 21.04
C LYS A 133 -15.72 -10.74 21.80
N ASN A 134 -14.99 -10.21 22.79
CA ASN A 134 -15.45 -9.09 23.61
C ASN A 134 -15.10 -7.72 23.00
N ALA A 135 -14.47 -7.68 21.81
CA ALA A 135 -14.08 -6.45 21.16
C ALA A 135 -15.31 -5.74 20.58
N LEU A 136 -15.35 -4.41 20.67
CA LEU A 136 -16.47 -3.63 20.15
C LEU A 136 -16.39 -3.46 18.62
N LEU A 137 -15.18 -3.45 18.07
CA LEU A 137 -14.94 -3.28 16.64
C LEU A 137 -14.88 -4.61 15.87
N SER A 138 -14.82 -5.77 16.55
CA SER A 138 -14.74 -7.07 15.85
C SER A 138 -15.96 -7.37 14.97
N PRO A 139 -17.22 -7.11 15.36
CA PRO A 139 -18.36 -7.42 14.49
C PRO A 139 -18.37 -6.58 13.21
N MET A 140 -17.99 -5.29 13.32
CA MET A 140 -17.86 -4.41 12.15
C MET A 140 -16.72 -4.85 11.23
N ALA A 141 -15.57 -5.21 11.80
CA ALA A 141 -14.42 -5.69 11.05
C ALA A 141 -14.72 -6.99 10.29
N GLU A 142 -15.36 -7.96 10.96
CA GLU A 142 -15.77 -9.23 10.34
C GLU A 142 -16.84 -9.02 9.25
N SER A 143 -17.77 -8.09 9.44
CA SER A 143 -18.75 -7.70 8.42
C SER A 143 -18.07 -7.11 7.18
N GLY A 144 -17.06 -6.26 7.40
CA GLY A 144 -16.20 -5.76 6.34
C GLY A 144 -15.51 -6.88 5.57
N VAL A 145 -14.94 -7.86 6.28
CA VAL A 145 -14.31 -9.03 5.65
C VAL A 145 -15.33 -9.87 4.86
N ARG A 146 -16.54 -10.09 5.39
CA ARG A 146 -17.61 -10.81 4.67
C ARG A 146 -17.97 -10.13 3.35
N THR A 147 -17.95 -8.79 3.31
CA THR A 147 -18.21 -8.01 2.09
C THR A 147 -17.09 -8.16 1.05
N VAL A 148 -15.84 -8.25 1.51
CA VAL A 148 -14.65 -8.39 0.64
C VAL A 148 -14.39 -9.85 0.24
N LYS A 149 -14.90 -10.82 1.01
CA LYS A 149 -14.71 -12.27 0.80
C LYS A 149 -14.93 -12.75 -0.65
N PRO A 150 -15.93 -12.26 -1.41
CA PRO A 150 -16.14 -12.67 -2.81
C PRO A 150 -15.01 -12.28 -3.76
N PHE A 151 -14.21 -11.28 -3.40
CA PHE A 151 -13.06 -10.81 -4.19
C PHE A 151 -11.75 -11.51 -3.80
N LEU A 152 -11.76 -12.31 -2.72
CA LEU A 152 -10.58 -13.04 -2.30
C LEU A 152 -10.37 -14.30 -3.17
N PRO A 153 -9.11 -14.70 -3.43
CA PRO A 153 -8.82 -15.99 -4.03
C PRO A 153 -9.48 -17.12 -3.23
N ALA A 154 -10.07 -18.10 -3.94
CA ALA A 154 -10.84 -19.20 -3.32
C ALA A 154 -10.07 -19.90 -2.19
N ALA A 155 -8.75 -20.09 -2.37
CA ALA A 155 -7.86 -20.70 -1.39
C ALA A 155 -7.81 -19.94 -0.04
N MET A 156 -7.92 -18.61 -0.04
CA MET A 156 -7.98 -17.84 1.21
C MET A 156 -9.39 -17.78 1.78
N ALA A 157 -10.41 -17.63 0.92
CA ALA A 157 -11.80 -17.52 1.36
C ALA A 157 -12.29 -18.75 2.14
N GLU A 158 -11.78 -19.93 1.83
CA GLU A 158 -12.13 -21.18 2.52
C GLU A 158 -11.58 -21.24 3.95
N HIS A 159 -10.41 -20.67 4.21
CA HIS A 159 -9.71 -20.74 5.50
C HIS A 159 -10.09 -19.64 6.49
N VAL A 160 -10.83 -18.62 6.04
CA VAL A 160 -11.27 -17.51 6.91
C VAL A 160 -12.55 -17.93 7.65
N HIS A 161 -12.40 -18.18 8.94
CA HIS A 161 -13.48 -18.57 9.86
C HIS A 161 -13.59 -17.58 11.03
N PHE A 162 -14.82 -17.09 11.25
CA PHE A 162 -15.20 -16.29 12.40
C PHE A 162 -16.34 -17.00 13.13
#